data_AF-A0A7S4SQK8-F1
#
_entry.id   AF-A0A7S4SQK8-F1
#
_cell.length_a   1.000
_cell.length_b   1.000
_cell.length_c   1.000
_cell.angle_alpha   90.00
_cell.angle_beta   90.00
_cell.angle_gamma   90.00
#
_symmetry.space_group_name_H-M   'P 1'
#
loop_
_entity.id
_entity.type
_entity.pdbx_description
1 polymer ?
#
loop_
_entity_poly.entity_id
_entity_poly.type
_entity_poly.pdbx_seq_one_letter_code
_entity_poly.pdbx_strand_id
1 'polypeptide(L)'
;KIIAHHISVRLPPDKCVDDLIQVGMIGLLEAARTYEPNQGAEFKSYASIRIRGAILDELRRETWVPRSVQQKSRRLSQAIQAAENRLGRTATDKEIAAELDVSMDEYNEIIESVA
;
A
#
# COMPACT_ATOMS: atom_id res chain seq x y z
N LYS A 1 -13.97 4.12 -14.03
CA LYS A 1 -14.65 4.65 -12.81
C LYS A 1 -14.82 3.58 -11.72
N ILE A 2 -15.59 2.50 -11.91
CA ILE A 2 -15.81 1.47 -10.86
C ILE A 2 -14.49 0.88 -10.29
N ILE A 3 -13.53 0.56 -11.16
CA ILE A 3 -12.25 -0.02 -10.75
C ILE A 3 -11.45 0.94 -9.85
N ALA A 4 -11.38 2.22 -10.21
CA ALA A 4 -10.67 3.24 -9.44
C ALA A 4 -11.31 3.45 -8.05
N HIS A 5 -12.65 3.56 -7.97
CA HIS A 5 -13.36 3.67 -6.69
C HIS A 5 -13.16 2.44 -5.79
N HIS A 6 -13.14 1.23 -6.35
CA HIS A 6 -12.89 0.03 -5.54
C HIS A 6 -11.47 0.06 -4.95
N ILE A 7 -10.48 0.53 -5.71
CA ILE A 7 -9.10 0.64 -5.23
C ILE A 7 -8.97 1.75 -4.17
N SER A 8 -9.63 2.90 -4.37
CA SER A 8 -9.52 4.06 -3.48
C SER A 8 -10.00 3.79 -2.05
N VAL A 9 -10.94 2.86 -1.84
CA VAL A 9 -11.41 2.45 -0.49
C VAL A 9 -10.28 1.92 0.41
N ARG A 10 -9.17 1.45 -0.18
CA ARG A 10 -8.04 0.85 0.54
C ARG A 10 -6.80 1.75 0.60
N LEU A 11 -6.91 2.98 0.13
CA LEU A 11 -5.81 3.95 0.08
C LEU A 11 -5.96 5.01 1.18
N PRO A 12 -4.86 5.65 1.60
CA PRO A 12 -4.97 6.77 2.51
C PRO A 12 -5.69 7.98 1.86
N PRO A 13 -6.26 8.87 2.68
CA PRO A 13 -7.20 9.92 2.21
C PRO A 13 -6.54 11.01 1.36
N ASP A 14 -5.21 11.08 1.32
CA ASP A 14 -4.43 11.98 0.48
C ASP A 14 -4.45 11.57 -1.00
N LYS A 15 -4.82 10.32 -1.33
CA LYS A 15 -4.89 9.84 -2.72
C LYS A 15 -6.22 10.22 -3.38
N CYS A 16 -6.15 11.09 -4.40
CA CYS A 16 -7.31 11.53 -5.16
C CYS A 16 -7.81 10.42 -6.10
N VAL A 17 -9.11 10.10 -6.03
CA VAL A 17 -9.71 9.08 -6.90
C VAL A 17 -9.72 9.49 -8.37
N ASP A 18 -9.74 10.80 -8.66
CA ASP A 18 -9.73 11.31 -10.03
C ASP A 18 -8.40 11.02 -10.73
N ASP A 19 -7.28 11.01 -9.99
CA ASP A 19 -5.97 10.63 -10.54
C ASP A 19 -5.95 9.15 -10.91
N LEU A 20 -6.50 8.27 -10.06
CA LEU A 20 -6.65 6.84 -10.38
C LEU A 20 -7.55 6.61 -11.59
N ILE A 21 -8.57 7.45 -11.79
CA ILE A 21 -9.41 7.40 -12.99
C ILE A 21 -8.60 7.75 -14.23
N GLN A 22 -7.77 8.81 -14.18
CA GLN A 22 -6.90 9.20 -15.30
C GLN A 22 -5.88 8.11 -15.65
N VAL A 23 -5.19 7.54 -14.66
CA VAL A 23 -4.27 6.41 -14.85
C VAL A 23 -5.00 5.21 -15.44
N GLY A 24 -6.20 4.92 -14.94
CA GLY A 24 -7.05 3.87 -15.49
C GLY A 24 -7.44 4.11 -16.94
N MET A 25 -7.63 5.36 -17.37
CA MET A 25 -7.88 5.70 -18.77
C MET A 25 -6.67 5.42 -19.66
N ILE A 26 -5.45 5.65 -19.18
CA ILE A 26 -4.21 5.28 -19.90
C ILE A 26 -4.18 3.76 -20.11
N GLY A 27 -4.44 2.98 -19.06
CA GLY A 27 -4.50 1.52 -19.16
C GLY A 27 -5.60 0.99 -20.09
N LEU A 28 -6.72 1.71 -20.20
CA LEU A 28 -7.78 1.41 -21.17
C LEU A 28 -7.34 1.72 -22.61
N LEU A 29 -6.67 2.84 -22.84
CA LEU A 29 -6.13 3.20 -24.16
C LEU A 29 -5.10 2.19 -24.64
N GLU A 30 -4.23 1.72 -23.76
CA GLU A 30 -3.31 0.62 -24.06
C GLU A 30 -4.07 -0.66 -24.42
N ALA A 31 -5.05 -1.03 -23.60
CA ALA A 31 -5.85 -2.23 -23.84
C ALA A 31 -6.54 -2.18 -25.22
N ALA A 32 -7.06 -1.03 -25.62
CA ALA A 32 -7.67 -0.83 -26.94
C ALA A 32 -6.67 -1.00 -28.09
N ARG A 33 -5.38 -0.71 -27.88
CA ARG A 33 -4.31 -0.86 -28.88
C ARG A 33 -3.79 -2.28 -29.00
N THR A 34 -3.74 -3.02 -27.89
CA THR A 34 -3.08 -4.34 -27.81
C THR A 34 -4.05 -5.51 -27.78
N TYR A 35 -5.35 -5.26 -27.74
CA TYR A 35 -6.35 -6.32 -27.70
C TYR A 35 -6.47 -7.05 -29.04
N GLU A 36 -6.43 -8.38 -28.97
CA GLU A 36 -6.66 -9.26 -30.12
C GLU A 36 -7.90 -10.13 -29.87
N PRO A 37 -8.98 -9.98 -30.68
CA PRO A 37 -10.22 -10.74 -30.50
C PRO A 37 -10.06 -12.26 -30.57
N ASN A 38 -9.02 -12.74 -31.27
CA ASN A 38 -8.79 -14.16 -31.52
C ASN A 38 -8.23 -14.91 -30.29
N GLN A 39 -7.90 -14.22 -29.20
CA GLN A 39 -7.32 -14.81 -27.99
C GLN A 39 -8.36 -15.30 -26.97
N GLY A 40 -9.66 -15.29 -27.33
CA GLY A 40 -10.71 -15.97 -26.58
C GLY A 40 -11.27 -15.25 -25.35
N ALA A 41 -10.75 -14.07 -24.99
CA ALA A 41 -11.31 -13.23 -23.93
C ALA A 41 -12.08 -12.04 -24.52
N GLU A 42 -13.23 -11.70 -23.94
CA GLU A 42 -13.93 -10.46 -24.30
C GLU A 42 -13.06 -9.22 -23.98
N PHE A 43 -13.13 -8.19 -24.83
CA PHE A 43 -12.43 -6.92 -24.62
C PHE A 43 -12.66 -6.35 -23.22
N LYS A 44 -13.89 -6.41 -22.72
CA LYS A 44 -14.26 -5.94 -21.38
C LYS A 44 -13.43 -6.62 -20.28
N SER A 45 -13.27 -7.93 -20.37
CA SER A 45 -12.47 -8.72 -19.43
C SER A 45 -10.99 -8.36 -19.51
N TYR A 46 -10.44 -8.29 -20.73
CA TYR A 46 -9.06 -7.89 -20.96
C TYR A 46 -8.75 -6.47 -20.47
N ALA A 47 -9.55 -5.49 -20.87
CA ALA A 47 -9.41 -4.10 -20.46
C ALA A 47 -9.50 -3.93 -18.94
N SER A 48 -10.39 -4.68 -18.27
CA SER A 48 -10.51 -4.62 -16.81
C SER A 48 -9.21 -5.00 -16.08
N ILE A 49 -8.45 -5.95 -16.62
CA ILE A 49 -7.16 -6.39 -16.08
C ILE A 49 -6.11 -5.29 -16.34
N ARG A 50 -6.05 -4.76 -17.55
CA ARG A 50 -5.08 -3.70 -17.93
C ARG A 50 -5.29 -2.40 -17.16
N ILE A 51 -6.54 -1.94 -17.01
CA ILE A 51 -6.89 -0.76 -16.20
C ILE A 51 -6.42 -0.93 -14.75
N ARG A 52 -6.71 -2.10 -14.15
CA ARG A 52 -6.28 -2.39 -12.79
C ARG A 52 -4.76 -2.43 -12.68
N GLY A 53 -4.08 -3.04 -13.65
CA GLY A 53 -2.61 -3.08 -13.74
C GLY A 53 -2.01 -1.68 -13.73
N ALA A 54 -2.45 -0.81 -14.64
CA ALA A 54 -1.96 0.57 -14.74
C ALA A 54 -2.12 1.36 -13.42
N ILE A 55 -3.30 1.27 -12.79
CA ILE A 55 -3.54 1.94 -11.50
C ILE A 55 -2.61 1.39 -10.41
N LEU A 56 -2.42 0.07 -10.34
CA LEU A 56 -1.52 -0.54 -9.37
C LEU A 56 -0.05 -0.20 -9.64
N ASP A 57 0.35 -0.09 -10.90
CA ASP A 57 1.72 0.28 -11.28
C ASP A 57 2.01 1.73 -10.89
N GLU A 58 1.07 2.65 -11.07
CA GLU A 58 1.23 4.04 -10.63
C GLU A 58 1.27 4.16 -9.10
N LEU A 59 0.35 3.49 -8.41
CA LEU A 59 0.37 3.45 -6.94
C LEU A 59 1.65 2.84 -6.39
N ARG A 60 2.25 1.89 -7.13
CA ARG A 60 3.56 1.35 -6.75
C ARG A 60 4.69 2.35 -6.97
N ARG A 61 4.64 3.16 -8.04
CA ARG A 61 5.61 4.23 -8.29
C ARG A 61 5.56 5.29 -7.20
N GLU A 62 4.37 5.64 -6.74
CA GLU A 62 4.19 6.74 -5.78
C GLU A 62 4.31 6.32 -4.31
N THR A 63 3.95 5.08 -3.94
CA THR A 63 3.74 4.72 -2.52
C THR A 63 3.84 3.21 -2.27
N TRP A 64 4.72 2.48 -2.97
CA TRP A 64 4.88 1.06 -2.66
C TRP A 64 5.61 0.86 -1.33
N VAL A 65 4.81 0.71 -0.27
CA VAL A 65 5.26 0.19 1.02
C VAL A 65 4.95 -1.32 1.06
N PRO A 66 5.97 -2.20 1.08
CA PRO A 66 5.74 -3.64 1.11
C PRO A 66 4.83 -4.08 2.26
N ARG A 67 4.06 -5.18 2.07
CA ARG A 67 3.22 -5.75 3.14
C ARG A 67 3.99 -6.04 4.43
N SER A 68 5.24 -6.46 4.29
CA SER A 68 6.16 -6.68 5.42
C SER A 68 6.40 -5.39 6.21
N VAL A 69 6.58 -4.25 5.54
CA VAL A 69 6.73 -2.94 6.18
C VAL A 69 5.42 -2.51 6.86
N GLN A 70 4.25 -2.70 6.22
CA GLN A 70 2.97 -2.43 6.88
C GLN A 70 2.76 -3.27 8.15
N GLN A 71 3.18 -4.53 8.13
CA GLN A 71 3.10 -5.40 9.30
C GLN A 71 4.06 -4.94 10.41
N LYS A 72 5.29 -4.56 10.06
CA LYS A 72 6.27 -3.98 10.99
C LYS A 72 5.73 -2.69 11.63
N SER A 73 5.19 -1.77 10.83
CA SER A 73 4.58 -0.53 11.29
C SER A 73 3.46 -0.77 12.32
N ARG A 74 2.53 -1.70 12.02
CA ARG A 74 1.46 -2.06 12.96
C ARG A 74 1.99 -2.64 14.27
N ARG A 75 2.97 -3.55 14.19
CA ARG A 75 3.58 -4.17 15.38
C ARG A 75 4.29 -3.12 16.24
N LEU A 76 5.00 -2.19 15.61
CA LEU A 76 5.64 -1.06 16.29
C LEU A 76 4.60 -0.17 17.00
N SER A 77 3.53 0.25 16.33
CA SER A 77 2.47 1.06 16.97
C SER A 77 1.81 0.35 18.15
N GLN A 78 1.58 -0.96 18.04
CA GLN A 78 1.03 -1.77 19.14
C GLN A 78 1.98 -1.83 20.35
N ALA A 79 3.28 -2.00 20.11
CA ALA A 79 4.28 -2.03 21.18
C ALA A 79 4.44 -0.67 21.86
N ILE A 80 4.43 0.43 21.10
CA ILE A 80 4.43 1.78 21.67
C ILE A 80 3.23 1.94 22.61
N GLN A 81 2.02 1.63 22.14
CA GLN A 81 0.81 1.76 22.95
C GLN A 81 0.84 0.86 24.20
N ALA A 82 1.34 -0.37 24.08
CA ALA A 82 1.46 -1.30 25.20
C ALA A 82 2.46 -0.79 26.25
N ALA A 83 3.63 -0.32 25.82
CA ALA A 83 4.65 0.23 26.69
C ALA A 83 4.16 1.51 27.41
N GLU A 84 3.53 2.43 26.68
CA GLU A 84 3.00 3.67 27.25
C GLU A 84 1.87 3.42 28.25
N ASN A 85 0.95 2.48 27.94
CA ASN A 85 -0.11 2.08 28.86
C ASN A 85 0.45 1.48 30.16
N ARG A 86 1.53 0.69 30.05
CA ARG A 86 2.19 0.06 31.21
C ARG A 86 2.98 1.07 32.05
N LEU A 87 3.63 2.03 31.42
CA LEU A 87 4.50 3.01 32.08
C LEU A 87 3.74 4.26 32.57
N GLY A 88 2.56 4.53 32.03
CA GLY A 88 1.78 5.75 32.34
C GLY A 88 2.43 7.04 31.82
N ARG A 89 3.39 6.93 30.89
CA ARG A 89 4.10 8.03 30.25
C ARG A 89 4.58 7.59 28.87
N THR A 90 5.07 8.53 28.07
CA THR A 90 5.73 8.24 26.80
C THR A 90 6.89 7.25 27.01
N ALA A 91 6.92 6.21 26.19
CA ALA A 91 7.94 5.17 26.21
C ALA A 91 9.18 5.64 25.42
N THR A 92 10.37 5.29 25.92
CA THR A 92 11.63 5.51 25.20
C THR A 92 11.86 4.41 24.18
N ASP A 93 12.69 4.66 23.16
CA ASP A 93 13.04 3.68 22.11
C ASP A 93 13.52 2.35 22.70
N LYS A 94 14.30 2.39 23.78
CA LYS A 94 14.78 1.20 24.50
C LYS A 94 13.65 0.41 25.16
N GLU A 95 12.66 1.11 25.72
CA GLU A 95 11.49 0.49 26.35
C GLU A 95 10.57 -0.11 25.28
N ILE A 96 10.45 0.52 24.11
CA ILE A 96 9.67 0.00 22.97
C ILE A 96 10.36 -1.22 22.36
N ALA A 97 11.69 -1.20 22.20
CA ALA A 97 12.47 -2.35 21.73
C ALA A 97 12.33 -3.55 22.67
N ALA A 98 12.37 -3.31 23.98
CA ALA A 98 12.13 -4.34 24.99
C ALA A 98 10.69 -4.90 24.95
N GLU A 99 9.69 -4.05 24.67
CA GLU A 99 8.30 -4.50 24.49
C GLU A 99 8.12 -5.34 23.21
N LEU A 100 8.89 -5.04 22.16
CA LEU A 100 8.90 -5.79 20.90
C LEU A 100 9.68 -7.11 20.95
N ASP A 101 10.48 -7.32 22.01
CA ASP A 101 11.45 -8.40 22.18
C ASP A 101 12.49 -8.42 21.04
N VAL A 102 13.06 -7.25 20.74
CA VAL A 102 14.10 -7.07 19.70
C VAL A 102 15.29 -6.28 20.25
N SER A 103 16.44 -6.44 19.61
CA SER A 103 17.62 -5.62 19.87
C SER A 103 17.43 -4.17 19.41
N MET A 104 18.27 -3.25 19.91
CA MET A 104 18.24 -1.86 19.45
C MET A 104 18.62 -1.71 17.97
N ASP A 105 19.49 -2.59 17.45
CA ASP A 105 19.86 -2.58 16.04
C ASP A 105 18.66 -2.97 15.16
N GLU A 106 17.96 -4.05 15.52
CA GLU A 106 16.72 -4.46 14.85
C GLU A 106 15.60 -3.41 14.97
N TYR A 107 15.51 -2.73 16.11
CA TYR A 107 14.57 -1.63 16.29
C TYR A 107 14.85 -0.47 15.34
N ASN A 108 16.12 -0.07 15.20
CA ASN A 108 16.53 0.98 14.28
C ASN A 108 16.22 0.59 12.82
N GLU A 109 16.49 -0.65 12.42
CA GLU A 109 16.12 -1.16 11.09
C GLU A 109 14.60 -1.14 10.86
N ILE A 110 13.80 -1.46 11.89
CA ILE A 110 12.34 -1.38 11.81
C ILE A 110 11.89 0.06 11.60
N ILE A 111 12.42 1.02 12.37
CA ILE A 111 12.11 2.44 12.23
C ILE A 111 12.49 2.95 10.85
N GLU A 112 13.69 2.65 10.37
CA GLU A 112 14.16 3.07 9.04
C GLU A 112 13.31 2.45 7.92
N SER A 113 12.84 1.21 8.09
CA SER A 113 11.97 0.57 7.10
C SER A 113 10.55 1.13 7.05
N VAL A 114 10.09 1.80 8.12
CA VAL A 114 8.73 2.34 8.27
C VAL A 114 8.66 3.85 8.03
N ALA A 115 9.80 4.55 8.11
CA ALA A 115 9.97 5.97 7.79
C ALA A 115 9.87 6.24 6.28
#